data_AF-A0A6F8ZGP5-F1
#
_entry.id   AF-A0A6F8ZGP5-F1
#
_cell.length_a   1.000
_cell.length_b   1.000
_cell.length_c   1.000
_cell.angle_alpha   90.00
_cell.angle_beta   90.00
_cell.angle_gamma   90.00
#
_symmetry.space_group_name_H-M   'P 1'
#
loop_
_entity.id
_entity.type
_entity.pdbx_description
1 polymer ?
#
loop_
_entity_poly.entity_id
_entity_poly.type
_entity_poly.pdbx_seq_one_letter_code
_entity_poly.pdbx_strand_id
1 'polypeptide(L)'
;MRVSVKQVFVVIASFLVTLGALWAAERIYVASQVRTPFLQAVRRTPGVAGAWLNGRDLVLQLQPGADLETVYDTVQARAAASGQAMDAVLIRDRASPALRALDNELSFVVAQGIATGQFVAMRQQILADAARARAQAQVSMDRGDIFLTLRQGSAVLYQVIPVAKGADPNA
;
A
#
# COMPACT_ATOMS: atom_id res chain seq x y z
N MET A 1 -44.31 -16.41 45.59
CA MET A 1 -43.48 -17.15 44.62
C MET A 1 -42.08 -17.32 45.19
N ARG A 2 -41.66 -18.55 45.54
CA ARG A 2 -40.28 -18.83 45.98
C ARG A 2 -39.49 -19.24 44.75
N VAL A 3 -38.64 -18.34 44.25
CA VAL A 3 -37.75 -18.66 43.13
C VAL A 3 -36.66 -19.59 43.66
N SER A 4 -36.54 -20.78 43.08
CA SER A 4 -35.51 -21.74 43.48
C SER A 4 -34.15 -21.29 42.94
N VAL A 5 -33.09 -21.44 43.74
CA VAL A 5 -31.70 -21.09 43.34
C VAL A 5 -31.30 -21.73 42.01
N LYS A 6 -31.83 -22.92 41.72
CA LYS A 6 -31.63 -23.62 40.44
C LYS A 6 -32.22 -22.87 39.25
N GLN A 7 -33.39 -22.24 39.41
CA GLN A 7 -34.04 -21.44 38.37
C GLN A 7 -33.28 -20.14 38.11
N VAL A 8 -32.79 -19.48 39.17
CA VAL A 8 -31.94 -18.29 39.04
C VAL A 8 -30.65 -18.62 38.28
N PHE A 9 -30.03 -19.76 38.60
CA PHE A 9 -28.81 -20.20 37.92
C PHE A 9 -29.03 -20.47 36.42
N VAL A 10 -30.14 -21.13 36.06
CA VAL A 10 -30.47 -21.40 34.65
C VAL A 10 -30.71 -20.12 33.86
N VAL A 11 -31.39 -19.13 34.45
CA VAL A 11 -31.65 -17.83 33.82
C VAL A 11 -30.35 -17.04 33.63
N ILE A 12 -29.46 -17.03 34.62
CA ILE A 12 -28.15 -16.35 34.50
C ILE A 12 -27.27 -17.05 33.46
N ALA A 13 -27.27 -18.39 33.45
CA ALA A 13 -26.50 -19.16 32.48
C ALA A 13 -26.97 -18.91 31.04
N SER A 14 -28.29 -18.90 30.78
CA SER A 14 -28.81 -18.62 29.44
C SER A 14 -28.54 -17.17 29.01
N PHE A 15 -28.63 -16.21 29.94
CA PHE A 15 -28.28 -14.81 29.69
C PHE A 15 -26.81 -14.66 29.31
N LEU A 16 -25.89 -15.29 30.04
CA LEU A 16 -24.45 -15.26 29.75
C LEU A 16 -24.10 -15.94 28.41
N VAL A 17 -24.74 -17.05 28.08
CA VAL A 17 -24.56 -17.73 26.78
C VAL A 17 -25.02 -16.83 25.64
N THR A 18 -26.16 -16.15 25.81
CA THR A 18 -26.71 -15.25 24.79
C THR A 18 -25.83 -14.01 24.62
N LEU A 19 -25.34 -13.43 25.72
CA LEU A 19 -24.39 -12.30 25.69
C LEU A 19 -23.08 -12.69 25.03
N GLY A 20 -22.53 -13.87 25.37
CA GLY A 20 -21.30 -14.39 24.77
C GLY A 20 -21.46 -14.65 23.27
N ALA A 21 -22.62 -15.20 22.86
CA ALA A 21 -22.93 -15.43 21.45
C ALA A 21 -23.07 -14.12 20.67
N LEU A 22 -23.74 -13.10 21.22
CA LEU A 22 -23.82 -11.77 20.60
C LEU A 22 -22.43 -11.14 20.46
N TRP A 23 -21.61 -11.21 21.50
CA TRP A 23 -20.26 -10.63 21.50
C TRP A 23 -19.33 -11.32 20.49
N ALA A 24 -19.45 -12.65 20.36
CA ALA A 24 -18.73 -13.43 19.35
C ALA A 24 -19.22 -13.10 17.92
N ALA A 25 -20.54 -12.98 17.72
CA ALA A 25 -21.14 -12.64 16.43
C ALA A 25 -20.71 -11.24 15.97
N GLU A 26 -20.74 -10.25 16.87
CA GLU A 26 -20.33 -8.87 16.57
C GLU A 26 -18.83 -8.79 16.21
N ARG A 27 -17.96 -9.50 16.93
CA ARG A 27 -16.52 -9.57 16.60
C ARG A 27 -16.24 -10.22 15.25
N ILE A 28 -16.95 -11.31 14.93
CA ILE A 28 -16.79 -12.01 13.66
C ILE A 28 -17.29 -11.12 12.51
N TYR A 29 -18.41 -10.43 12.70
CA TYR A 29 -19.01 -9.56 11.69
C TYR A 29 -18.14 -8.34 11.37
N VAL A 30 -17.62 -7.65 12.38
CA VAL A 30 -16.74 -6.48 12.20
C VAL A 30 -15.40 -6.87 11.57
N ALA A 31 -14.84 -8.02 11.93
CA ALA A 31 -13.58 -8.50 11.36
C ALA A 31 -13.68 -8.89 9.87
N SER A 32 -14.86 -9.34 9.43
CA SER A 32 -15.06 -9.88 8.08
C SER A 32 -15.79 -8.94 7.11
N GLN A 33 -16.57 -7.94 7.58
CA GLN A 33 -17.29 -7.05 6.65
C GLN A 33 -16.54 -5.80 6.21
N VAL A 34 -15.57 -5.27 6.96
CA VAL A 34 -14.94 -3.97 6.60
C VAL A 34 -13.64 -4.14 5.82
N ARG A 35 -12.86 -5.20 6.09
CA ARG A 35 -11.56 -5.45 5.43
C ARG A 35 -11.69 -6.08 4.04
N THR A 36 -12.75 -6.85 3.83
CA THR A 36 -12.99 -7.63 2.61
C THR A 36 -13.46 -6.81 1.41
N PRO A 37 -14.40 -5.84 1.52
CA PRO A 37 -14.85 -5.06 0.37
C PRO A 37 -13.78 -4.09 -0.12
N PHE A 38 -12.99 -3.48 0.76
CA PHE A 38 -11.87 -2.63 0.37
C PHE A 38 -10.82 -3.44 -0.41
N LEU A 39 -10.37 -4.59 0.11
CA LEU A 39 -9.42 -5.45 -0.59
C LEU A 39 -9.97 -5.99 -1.91
N GLN A 40 -11.27 -6.33 -1.98
CA GLN A 40 -11.92 -6.71 -3.24
C GLN A 40 -11.97 -5.55 -4.23
N ALA A 41 -12.25 -4.33 -3.76
CA ALA A 41 -12.22 -3.14 -4.60
C ALA A 41 -10.80 -2.93 -5.15
N VAL A 42 -9.77 -2.94 -4.31
CA VAL A 42 -8.38 -2.80 -4.73
C VAL A 42 -7.98 -3.87 -5.74
N ARG A 43 -8.35 -5.14 -5.53
CA ARG A 43 -8.09 -6.23 -6.48
C ARG A 43 -8.79 -6.09 -7.83
N ARG A 44 -9.90 -5.35 -7.90
CA ARG A 44 -10.61 -5.04 -9.15
C ARG A 44 -9.99 -3.85 -9.90
N THR A 45 -8.98 -3.20 -9.34
CA THR A 45 -8.29 -2.10 -10.01
C THR A 45 -7.46 -2.64 -11.18
N PRO A 46 -7.62 -2.09 -12.40
CA PRO A 46 -6.78 -2.45 -13.54
C PRO A 46 -5.30 -2.31 -13.18
N GLY A 47 -4.49 -3.32 -13.49
CA GLY A 47 -3.06 -3.32 -13.17
C GLY A 47 -2.70 -3.93 -11.81
N VAL A 48 -3.66 -4.29 -10.95
CA VAL A 48 -3.40 -5.03 -9.70
C VAL A 48 -3.50 -6.54 -9.96
N ALA A 49 -2.41 -7.27 -9.73
CA ALA A 49 -2.38 -8.73 -9.74
C ALA A 49 -2.80 -9.33 -8.39
N GLY A 50 -2.57 -8.59 -7.30
CA GLY A 50 -2.94 -9.03 -5.97
C GLY A 50 -2.81 -7.91 -4.94
N ALA A 51 -3.59 -8.02 -3.85
CA ALA A 51 -3.52 -7.08 -2.74
C ALA A 51 -3.83 -7.81 -1.42
N TRP A 52 -3.05 -7.50 -0.39
CA TRP A 52 -3.17 -8.04 0.96
C TRP A 52 -2.72 -6.99 1.98
N LEU A 53 -3.29 -7.06 3.18
CA LEU A 53 -2.92 -6.19 4.29
C LEU A 53 -1.85 -6.89 5.13
N ASN A 54 -0.79 -6.17 5.46
CA ASN A 54 0.17 -6.55 6.48
C ASN A 54 0.02 -5.59 7.67
N GLY A 55 -0.84 -5.95 8.64
CA GLY A 55 -1.21 -5.02 9.71
C GLY A 55 -2.04 -3.85 9.17
N ARG A 56 -1.46 -2.64 9.16
CA ARG A 56 -2.04 -1.42 8.58
C ARG A 56 -1.46 -1.06 7.20
N ASP A 57 -0.44 -1.78 6.75
CA ASP A 57 0.18 -1.54 5.46
C ASP A 57 -0.56 -2.31 4.36
N LEU A 58 -0.77 -1.66 3.22
CA LEU A 58 -1.29 -2.31 2.02
C LEU A 58 -0.14 -2.80 1.16
N VAL A 59 -0.04 -4.11 0.98
CA VAL A 59 0.92 -4.69 0.04
C VAL A 59 0.20 -4.96 -1.28
N LEU A 60 0.65 -4.28 -2.33
CA LEU A 60 0.15 -4.41 -3.70
C LEU A 60 1.12 -5.22 -4.54
N GLN A 61 0.59 -6.16 -5.32
CA GLN A 61 1.31 -6.82 -6.39
C GLN A 61 0.74 -6.34 -7.72
N LEU A 62 1.59 -5.76 -8.55
CA LEU A 62 1.19 -5.22 -9.86
C LEU A 62 1.27 -6.29 -10.95
N GLN A 63 0.42 -6.15 -11.97
CA GLN A 63 0.53 -6.91 -13.21
C GLN A 63 1.74 -6.41 -14.02
N PRO A 64 2.38 -7.27 -14.83
CA PRO A 64 3.42 -6.83 -15.75
C PRO A 64 2.88 -5.74 -16.68
N GLY A 65 3.57 -4.61 -16.78
CA GLY A 65 3.13 -3.50 -17.64
C GLY A 65 2.13 -2.54 -16.99
N ALA A 66 1.68 -2.80 -15.76
CA ALA A 66 0.82 -1.86 -15.05
C ALA A 66 1.50 -0.49 -14.85
N ASP A 67 0.69 0.55 -14.90
CA ASP A 67 1.10 1.92 -14.60
C ASP A 67 1.05 2.14 -13.09
N LEU A 68 2.22 2.41 -12.49
CA LEU A 68 2.36 2.52 -11.04
C LEU A 68 1.54 3.70 -10.47
N GLU A 69 1.63 4.85 -11.13
CA GLU A 69 0.95 6.09 -10.74
C GLU A 69 -0.57 5.87 -10.70
N THR A 70 -1.15 5.40 -11.81
CA THR A 70 -2.60 5.15 -11.93
C THR A 70 -3.11 4.18 -10.85
N VAL A 71 -2.35 3.12 -10.56
CA VAL A 71 -2.73 2.14 -9.54
C VAL A 71 -2.63 2.74 -8.15
N TYR A 72 -1.53 3.42 -7.84
CA TYR A 72 -1.32 4.06 -6.54
C TYR A 72 -2.40 5.10 -6.24
N ASP A 73 -2.74 5.91 -7.24
CA ASP A 73 -3.77 6.94 -7.16
C ASP A 73 -5.16 6.38 -6.92
N THR A 74 -5.51 5.35 -7.68
CA THR A 74 -6.80 4.67 -7.52
C THR A 74 -6.92 4.03 -6.14
N VAL A 75 -5.82 3.50 -5.62
CA VAL A 75 -5.77 2.89 -4.28
C VAL A 75 -5.90 3.96 -3.19
N GLN A 76 -5.17 5.07 -3.27
CA GLN A 76 -5.31 6.18 -2.33
C GLN A 76 -6.73 6.74 -2.33
N ALA A 77 -7.32 6.99 -3.51
CA ALA A 77 -8.68 7.52 -3.62
C ALA A 77 -9.71 6.58 -2.97
N ARG A 78 -9.54 5.26 -3.13
CA ARG A 78 -10.41 4.26 -2.51
C ARG A 78 -10.21 4.16 -1.00
N ALA A 79 -8.98 4.30 -0.51
CA ALA A 79 -8.69 4.31 0.92
C ALA A 79 -9.31 5.55 1.60
N ALA A 80 -9.22 6.71 0.95
CA ALA A 80 -9.88 7.92 1.40
C ALA A 80 -11.41 7.77 1.44
N ALA A 81 -12.01 7.19 0.39
CA ALA A 81 -13.45 6.97 0.31
C ALA A 81 -13.97 5.94 1.33
N SER A 82 -13.16 4.95 1.72
CA SER A 82 -13.54 3.95 2.74
C SER A 82 -13.31 4.42 4.17
N GLY A 83 -12.74 5.62 4.38
CA GLY A 83 -12.36 6.12 5.71
C GLY A 83 -11.26 5.29 6.37
N GLN A 84 -10.54 4.46 5.60
CA GLN A 84 -9.54 3.55 6.13
C GLN A 84 -8.17 4.23 6.07
N ALA A 85 -7.69 4.70 7.22
CA ALA A 85 -6.32 5.19 7.36
C ALA A 85 -5.35 4.02 7.14
N MET A 86 -4.50 4.12 6.12
CA MET A 86 -3.41 3.19 5.84
C MET A 86 -2.11 3.90 6.17
N ASP A 87 -1.19 3.22 6.86
CA ASP A 87 0.08 3.82 7.27
C ASP A 87 1.05 3.91 6.08
N ALA A 88 1.09 2.87 5.24
CA ALA A 88 1.86 2.87 3.99
C ALA A 88 1.22 1.99 2.90
N VAL A 89 1.49 2.34 1.63
CA VAL A 89 1.21 1.48 0.47
C VAL A 89 2.55 0.95 -0.04
N LEU A 90 2.78 -0.35 0.16
CA LEU A 90 3.98 -1.06 -0.23
C LEU A 90 3.73 -1.79 -1.55
N ILE A 91 4.58 -1.58 -2.55
CA ILE A 91 4.51 -2.34 -3.80
C ILE A 91 5.49 -3.49 -3.73
N ARG A 92 5.00 -4.70 -3.98
CA ARG A 92 5.83 -5.90 -4.05
C ARG A 92 6.60 -5.90 -5.36
N ASP A 93 7.89 -5.62 -5.26
CA ASP A 93 8.83 -5.71 -6.38
C ASP A 93 9.33 -7.14 -6.64
N ARG A 94 9.96 -7.33 -7.80
CA ARG A 94 10.82 -8.48 -8.12
C ARG A 94 12.16 -7.94 -8.60
N ALA A 95 12.80 -7.11 -7.78
CA ALA A 95 14.04 -6.45 -8.16
C ALA A 95 15.22 -7.43 -8.14
N SER A 96 16.01 -7.44 -9.21
CA SER A 96 17.31 -8.11 -9.24
C SER A 96 18.34 -7.33 -8.39
N PRO A 97 19.45 -7.96 -7.94
CA PRO A 97 20.53 -7.23 -7.28
C PRO A 97 21.07 -6.06 -8.11
N ALA A 98 21.11 -6.21 -9.44
CA ALA A 98 21.52 -5.15 -10.37
C ALA A 98 20.54 -3.97 -10.38
N LEU A 99 19.23 -4.23 -10.35
CA LEU A 99 18.22 -3.17 -10.25
C LEU A 99 18.28 -2.45 -8.90
N ARG A 100 18.56 -3.16 -7.80
CA ARG A 100 18.74 -2.53 -6.48
C ARG A 100 19.99 -1.64 -6.44
N ALA A 101 21.09 -2.07 -7.08
CA ALA A 101 22.29 -1.26 -7.19
C ALA A 101 22.01 0.02 -8.01
N LEU A 102 21.32 -0.11 -9.14
CA LEU A 102 20.90 1.02 -9.96
C LEU A 102 19.97 1.96 -9.18
N ASP A 103 18.98 1.44 -8.45
CA ASP A 103 18.07 2.23 -7.60
C ASP A 103 18.83 3.06 -6.57
N ASN A 104 19.81 2.45 -5.90
CA ASN A 104 20.66 3.16 -4.94
C ASN A 104 21.45 4.31 -5.60
N GLU A 105 21.98 4.11 -6.81
CA GLU A 105 22.66 5.17 -7.56
C GLU A 105 21.68 6.29 -7.97
N LEU A 106 20.51 5.91 -8.48
CA LEU A 106 19.47 6.85 -8.89
C LEU A 106 18.87 7.64 -7.73
N SER A 107 18.92 7.10 -6.50
CA SER A 107 18.42 7.80 -5.30
C SER A 107 19.09 9.15 -5.09
N PHE A 108 20.38 9.28 -5.43
CA PHE A 108 21.11 10.56 -5.35
C PHE A 108 20.65 11.54 -6.41
N VAL A 109 20.38 11.05 -7.64
CA VAL A 109 19.84 11.86 -8.73
C VAL A 109 18.46 12.40 -8.36
N VAL A 110 17.61 11.55 -7.76
CA VAL A 110 16.30 11.98 -7.27
C VAL A 110 16.43 13.00 -6.15
N ALA A 111 17.28 12.74 -5.15
CA ALA A 111 17.50 13.67 -4.05
C ALA A 111 17.99 15.04 -4.53
N GLN A 112 18.92 15.07 -5.48
CA GLN A 112 19.39 16.30 -6.11
C GLN A 112 18.26 16.99 -6.89
N GLY A 113 17.46 16.25 -7.65
CA GLY A 113 16.32 16.78 -8.39
C GLY A 113 15.29 17.43 -7.47
N ILE A 114 14.98 16.80 -6.33
CA ILE A 114 14.11 17.34 -5.28
C ILE A 114 14.72 18.61 -4.68
N ALA A 115 16.00 18.58 -4.29
CA ALA A 115 16.66 19.70 -3.62
C ALA A 115 16.83 20.93 -4.51
N THR A 116 17.02 20.74 -5.82
CA THR A 116 17.26 21.81 -6.79
C THR A 116 16.00 22.24 -7.56
N GLY A 117 14.92 21.46 -7.47
CA GLY A 117 13.72 21.63 -8.29
C GLY A 117 13.92 21.29 -9.77
N GLN A 118 15.07 20.72 -10.17
CA GLN A 118 15.39 20.42 -11.57
C GLN A 118 14.84 19.06 -12.03
N PHE A 119 13.52 18.88 -11.94
CA PHE A 119 12.85 17.60 -12.22
C PHE A 119 13.03 17.10 -13.67
N VAL A 120 13.10 18.01 -14.64
CA VAL A 120 13.32 17.64 -16.05
C VAL A 120 14.72 17.07 -16.26
N ALA A 121 15.74 17.73 -15.69
CA ALA A 121 17.12 17.26 -15.77
C ALA A 121 17.30 15.93 -15.02
N MET A 122 16.70 15.81 -13.82
CA MET A 122 16.63 14.57 -13.05
C MET A 122 16.05 13.42 -13.89
N ARG A 123 14.90 13.62 -14.54
CA ARG A 123 14.29 12.61 -15.41
C ARG A 123 15.22 12.19 -16.55
N GLN A 124 15.84 13.15 -17.24
CA GLN A 124 16.76 12.85 -18.34
C GLN A 124 17.97 12.04 -17.86
N GLN A 125 18.53 12.40 -16.71
CA GLN A 125 19.65 11.70 -16.10
C GLN A 125 19.27 10.25 -15.72
N ILE A 126 18.12 10.05 -15.07
CA ILE A 126 17.61 8.72 -14.72
C ILE A 126 17.45 7.84 -15.97
N LEU A 127 16.86 8.39 -17.04
CA LEU A 127 16.67 7.65 -18.29
C LEU A 127 18.01 7.26 -18.94
N ALA A 128 18.99 8.16 -18.91
CA ALA A 128 20.33 7.89 -19.44
C ALA A 128 21.05 6.80 -18.62
N ASP A 129 20.97 6.88 -17.29
CA ASP A 129 21.63 5.96 -16.37
C ASP A 129 21.03 4.55 -16.46
N ALA A 130 19.70 4.46 -16.52
CA ALA A 130 19.01 3.19 -16.76
C ALA A 130 19.39 2.59 -18.12
N ALA A 131 19.45 3.40 -19.19
CA ALA A 131 19.85 2.93 -20.51
C ALA A 131 21.28 2.37 -20.52
N ARG A 132 22.22 3.02 -19.82
CA ARG A 132 23.60 2.52 -19.62
C ARG A 132 23.63 1.17 -18.91
N ALA A 133 22.74 0.97 -17.94
CA ALA A 133 22.57 -0.30 -17.22
C ALA A 133 21.72 -1.36 -17.97
N ARG A 134 21.33 -1.09 -19.23
CA ARG A 134 20.41 -1.94 -20.02
C ARG A 134 19.07 -2.19 -19.31
N ALA A 135 18.63 -1.22 -18.52
CA ALA A 135 17.33 -1.20 -17.87
C ALA A 135 16.43 -0.16 -18.55
N GLN A 136 15.13 -0.38 -18.50
CA GLN A 136 14.12 0.59 -18.89
C GLN A 136 13.66 1.31 -17.63
N ALA A 137 13.76 2.65 -17.64
CA ALA A 137 13.23 3.49 -16.57
C ALA A 137 11.99 4.24 -17.07
N GLN A 138 10.99 4.34 -16.20
CA GLN A 138 9.86 5.24 -16.36
C GLN A 138 9.78 6.09 -15.11
N VAL A 139 9.77 7.41 -15.30
CA VAL A 139 9.68 8.41 -14.23
C VAL A 139 8.47 9.28 -14.53
N SER A 140 7.56 9.35 -13.57
CA SER A 140 6.45 10.29 -13.56
C SER A 140 6.34 10.97 -12.21
N MET A 141 5.59 12.06 -12.15
CA MET A 141 5.39 12.84 -10.95
C MET A 141 3.96 13.35 -10.94
N ASP A 142 3.25 13.07 -9.85
CA ASP A 142 1.90 13.61 -9.59
C ASP A 142 1.76 13.96 -8.10
N ARG A 143 0.97 14.98 -7.79
CA ARG A 143 0.56 15.37 -6.42
C ARG A 143 1.68 15.46 -5.35
N GLY A 144 2.92 15.71 -5.77
CA GLY A 144 4.07 15.83 -4.87
C GLY A 144 4.79 14.51 -4.58
N ASP A 145 4.47 13.44 -5.32
CA ASP A 145 5.16 12.16 -5.29
C ASP A 145 5.83 11.90 -6.65
N ILE A 146 7.04 11.33 -6.61
CA ILE A 146 7.76 10.85 -7.79
C ILE A 146 7.59 9.33 -7.86
N PHE A 147 7.13 8.86 -9.02
CA PHE A 147 6.95 7.45 -9.32
C PHE A 147 8.09 6.98 -10.21
N LEU A 148 8.90 6.05 -9.70
CA LEU A 148 9.99 5.43 -10.42
C LEU A 148 9.66 3.95 -10.66
N THR A 149 9.71 3.54 -11.92
CA THR A 149 9.62 2.14 -12.33
C THR A 149 10.87 1.77 -13.12
N LEU A 150 11.61 0.76 -12.64
CA LEU A 150 12.76 0.19 -13.34
C LEU A 150 12.43 -1.23 -13.79
N ARG A 151 12.74 -1.56 -15.05
CA ARG A 151 12.53 -2.89 -15.65
C ARG A 151 13.80 -3.38 -16.30
N GLN A 152 14.17 -4.63 -16.02
CA GLN A 152 15.29 -5.31 -16.66
C GLN A 152 14.92 -6.78 -16.91
N GLY A 153 14.54 -7.11 -18.14
CA GLY A 153 14.02 -8.44 -18.47
C GLY A 153 12.74 -8.74 -17.70
N SER A 154 12.77 -9.77 -16.84
CA SER A 154 11.65 -10.15 -15.95
C SER A 154 11.68 -9.48 -14.58
N ALA A 155 12.77 -8.77 -14.25
CA ALA A 155 12.93 -8.06 -12.99
C ALA A 155 12.28 -6.67 -13.07
N VAL A 156 11.58 -6.28 -12.01
CA VAL A 156 10.94 -4.98 -11.91
C VAL A 156 11.09 -4.42 -10.49
N LEU A 157 11.39 -3.13 -10.40
CA LEU A 157 11.44 -2.35 -9.18
C LEU A 157 10.46 -1.18 -9.30
N TYR A 158 9.66 -0.99 -8.26
CA TYR A 158 8.70 0.10 -8.15
C TYR A 158 9.03 0.91 -6.89
N GLN A 159 9.15 2.22 -7.04
CA GLN A 159 9.46 3.12 -5.95
C GLN A 159 8.57 4.36 -6.03
N VAL A 160 8.04 4.76 -4.87
CA VAL A 160 7.25 5.99 -4.70
C VAL A 160 8.01 6.87 -3.73
N ILE A 161 8.36 8.08 -4.15
CA ILE A 161 9.25 8.98 -3.42
C ILE A 161 8.53 10.30 -3.18
N PRO A 162 8.20 10.65 -1.92
CA PRO A 162 7.54 11.90 -1.61
C PRO A 162 8.51 13.08 -1.71
N VAL A 163 8.15 14.10 -2.49
CA VAL A 163 8.92 15.34 -2.65
C VAL A 163 8.79 16.23 -1.40
N ALA A 164 7.67 16.14 -0.69
CA ALA A 164 7.37 16.98 0.48
C ALA A 164 8.13 16.59 1.76
N LYS A 165 8.76 15.41 1.84
CA LYS A 165 9.40 14.90 3.06
C LYS A 165 10.91 15.19 3.17
N GLY A 166 11.34 16.32 2.61
CA GLY A 166 12.70 16.86 2.74
C GLY A 166 12.86 18.00 3.77
N ALA A 167 11.77 18.44 4.43
CA ALA A 167 11.82 19.54 5.39
C ALA A 167 10.77 19.37 6.49
N ASP A 168 11.03 18.47 7.45
CA ASP A 168 10.46 18.65 8.78
C ASP A 168 11.61 18.67 9.81
N PRO A 169 12.13 19.85 10.18
CA PRO A 169 13.07 19.95 11.28
C PRO A 169 12.43 19.71 12.66
N ASN A 170 11.13 19.38 12.76
CA ASN A 170 10.41 19.23 14.03
C ASN A 170 9.43 18.03 14.10
N ALA A 171 9.73 16.89 13.46
CA ALA A 171 9.01 15.63 13.69
C ALA A 171 9.75 14.70 14.67
#